data_AF-A0A961U1H9-F1
#
_entry.id   AF-A0A961U1H9-F1
#
_cell.length_a   1.000
_cell.length_b   1.000
_cell.length_c   1.000
_cell.angle_alpha   90.00
_cell.angle_beta   90.00
_cell.angle_gamma   90.00
#
_symmetry.space_group_name_H-M   'P 1'
#
loop_
_entity.id
_entity.type
_entity.pdbx_description
1 polymer ?
#
loop_
_entity_poly.entity_id
_entity_poly.type
_entity_poly.pdbx_seq_one_letter_code
_entity_poly.pdbx_strand_id
1 'polypeptide(L)'
;MTSQPAIQSADQLPATLPPQFLKWFAERGWSPRAHQLGLLAQAQAGKSVLLIAPTGAGKTLAGFLPSLTALAQRPRRKAGEAYRGVHTLYISPLKALAVDIERNL
;
A
#
# COMPACT_ATOMS: atom_id res chain seq x y z
N MET A 1 -5.93 -24.35 -25.45
CA MET A 1 -6.35 -24.26 -24.03
C MET A 1 -5.75 -22.99 -23.45
N THR A 2 -6.45 -21.87 -23.55
CA THR A 2 -6.04 -20.59 -22.97
C THR A 2 -6.38 -20.61 -21.48
N SER A 3 -5.37 -20.80 -20.64
CA SER A 3 -5.50 -20.70 -19.19
C SER A 3 -5.89 -19.26 -18.84
N GLN A 4 -7.15 -19.07 -18.46
CA GLN A 4 -7.65 -17.82 -17.92
C GLN A 4 -6.91 -17.55 -16.59
N PRO A 5 -6.25 -16.40 -16.40
CA PRO A 5 -5.63 -16.10 -15.13
C PRO A 5 -6.76 -16.01 -14.09
N ALA A 6 -6.79 -16.94 -13.14
CA ALA A 6 -7.75 -16.92 -12.06
C ALA A 6 -7.59 -15.58 -11.31
N ILE A 7 -8.66 -14.78 -11.27
CA ILE A 7 -8.72 -13.60 -10.40
C ILE A 7 -8.74 -14.14 -8.97
N GLN A 8 -7.56 -14.28 -8.37
CA GLN A 8 -7.42 -14.72 -7.00
C GLN A 8 -7.96 -13.60 -6.09
N SER A 9 -8.99 -13.93 -5.31
CA SER A 9 -9.47 -13.08 -4.23
C SER A 9 -8.31 -12.82 -3.25
N ALA A 10 -7.89 -11.56 -3.13
CA ALA A 10 -6.75 -11.17 -2.30
C ALA A 10 -6.96 -11.42 -0.79
N ASP A 11 -8.14 -11.88 -0.37
CA ASP A 11 -8.59 -11.96 1.02
C ASP A 11 -7.98 -13.10 1.87
N GLN A 12 -7.09 -13.94 1.33
CA GLN A 12 -6.67 -15.18 2.01
C GLN A 12 -5.25 -15.23 2.58
N LEU A 13 -4.49 -14.13 2.58
CA LEU A 13 -3.18 -14.10 3.24
C LEU A 13 -3.23 -13.25 4.52
N PRO A 14 -2.64 -13.70 5.65
CA PRO A 14 -2.54 -12.90 6.84
C PRO A 14 -1.55 -11.74 6.62
N ALA A 15 -2.06 -10.58 6.24
CA ALA A 15 -1.26 -9.36 6.17
C ALA A 15 -0.87 -8.93 7.59
N THR A 16 0.42 -8.73 7.85
CA THR A 16 0.82 -8.11 9.12
C THR A 16 0.88 -6.60 8.92
N LEU A 17 -0.18 -5.91 9.38
CA LEU A 17 -0.21 -4.46 9.44
C LEU A 17 0.47 -3.98 10.72
N PRO A 18 1.51 -3.12 10.66
CA PRO A 18 2.22 -2.69 11.87
C PRO A 18 1.29 -1.94 12.84
N PRO A 19 1.48 -2.07 14.17
CA PRO A 19 0.56 -1.53 15.18
C PRO A 19 0.28 -0.03 15.05
N GLN A 20 1.28 0.76 14.64
CA GLN A 20 1.11 2.20 14.42
C GLN A 20 0.08 2.54 13.33
N PHE A 21 -0.05 1.70 12.30
CA PHE A 21 -1.07 1.90 11.26
C PHE A 21 -2.45 1.52 11.78
N LEU A 22 -2.58 0.41 12.52
CA LEU A 22 -3.82 0.04 13.19
C LEU A 22 -4.31 1.15 14.11
N LYS A 23 -3.39 1.74 14.90
CA LYS A 23 -3.69 2.88 15.77
C LYS A 23 -4.18 4.09 14.95
N TRP A 24 -3.48 4.44 13.87
CA TRP A 24 -3.87 5.55 12.99
C TRP A 24 -5.24 5.36 12.33
N PHE A 25 -5.59 4.13 11.92
CA PHE A 25 -6.93 3.80 11.45
C PHE A 25 -7.96 4.06 12.55
N ALA A 26 -7.73 3.53 13.76
CA ALA A 26 -8.63 3.70 14.89
C ALA A 26 -8.80 5.16 15.33
N GLU A 27 -7.73 5.96 15.34
CA GLU A 27 -7.76 7.40 15.64
C GLU A 27 -8.66 8.19 14.66
N ARG A 28 -8.89 7.66 13.46
CA ARG A 28 -9.79 8.23 12.45
C ARG A 28 -11.21 7.62 12.48
N GLY A 29 -11.49 6.70 13.40
CA GLY A 29 -12.73 5.93 13.44
C GLY A 29 -12.86 4.95 12.27
N TRP A 30 -11.73 4.52 11.68
CA TRP A 30 -11.68 3.63 10.52
C TRP A 30 -11.18 2.24 10.90
N SER A 31 -11.52 1.26 10.08
CA SER A 31 -10.91 -0.07 10.07
C SER A 31 -10.29 -0.34 8.69
N PRO A 32 -9.14 -1.03 8.62
CA PRO A 32 -8.58 -1.43 7.34
C PRO A 32 -9.55 -2.35 6.60
N ARG A 33 -9.74 -2.11 5.31
CA ARG A 33 -10.66 -2.90 4.47
C ARG A 33 -9.98 -4.19 4.01
N ALA A 34 -10.77 -5.24 3.76
CA ALA A 34 -10.25 -6.56 3.37
C ALA A 34 -9.28 -6.47 2.17
N HIS A 35 -9.65 -5.74 1.11
CA HIS A 35 -8.78 -5.54 -0.06
C HIS A 35 -7.49 -4.76 0.23
N GLN A 36 -7.45 -3.90 1.26
CA GLN A 36 -6.22 -3.20 1.67
C GLN A 36 -5.24 -4.18 2.33
N LEU A 37 -5.76 -5.07 3.18
CA LEU A 37 -4.97 -6.12 3.81
C LEU A 37 -4.52 -7.16 2.77
N GLY A 38 -5.42 -7.57 1.88
CA GLY A 38 -5.11 -8.52 0.81
C GLY A 38 -4.00 -8.02 -0.11
N LEU A 39 -4.06 -6.75 -0.55
CA LEU A 39 -3.00 -6.14 -1.35
C LEU A 39 -1.69 -6.09 -0.58
N LEU A 40 -1.72 -5.67 0.69
CA LEU A 40 -0.55 -5.65 1.56
C LEU A 40 0.11 -7.02 1.66
N ALA A 41 -0.67 -8.08 1.85
CA ALA A 41 -0.14 -9.43 2.00
C ALA A 41 0.51 -9.95 0.70
N GLN A 42 -0.11 -9.71 -0.46
CA GLN A 42 0.48 -10.09 -1.74
C GLN A 42 1.77 -9.29 -2.03
N ALA A 43 1.78 -8.00 -1.70
CA ALA A 43 2.98 -7.16 -1.84
C ALA A 43 4.11 -7.61 -0.89
N GLN A 44 3.79 -7.97 0.35
CA GLN A 44 4.75 -8.55 1.31
C GLN A 44 5.31 -9.90 0.82
N ALA A 45 4.52 -10.65 0.03
CA ALA A 45 4.98 -11.86 -0.66
C ALA A 45 5.78 -11.59 -1.96
N GLY A 46 6.10 -10.32 -2.25
CA GLY A 46 6.90 -9.93 -3.42
C GLY A 46 6.14 -9.99 -4.75
N LYS A 47 4.80 -10.05 -4.73
CA LYS A 47 3.97 -10.17 -5.94
C LYS A 47 3.47 -8.81 -6.43
N SER A 48 3.36 -8.68 -7.76
CA SER A 48 2.64 -7.59 -8.40
C SER A 48 1.13 -7.80 -8.28
N VAL A 49 0.39 -6.71 -8.03
CA VAL A 49 -1.07 -6.77 -7.80
C VAL A 49 -1.78 -5.75 -8.67
N LEU A 50 -2.86 -6.18 -9.34
CA LEU A 50 -3.84 -5.29 -9.97
C LEU A 50 -5.07 -5.20 -9.08
N LEU A 51 -5.33 -4.03 -8.50
CA LEU A 51 -6.51 -3.80 -7.69
C LEU A 51 -7.64 -3.19 -8.53
N ILE A 52 -8.77 -3.88 -8.59
CA ILE A 52 -10.01 -3.37 -9.18
C ILE A 52 -10.99 -3.10 -8.04
N ALA A 53 -11.34 -1.83 -7.83
CA ALA A 53 -12.26 -1.41 -6.79
C ALA A 53 -13.03 -0.15 -7.22
N PRO A 54 -14.28 0.04 -6.78
CA PRO A 54 -15.07 1.22 -7.13
C PRO A 54 -14.45 2.52 -6.59
N THR A 55 -14.90 3.67 -7.10
CA THR A 55 -14.56 4.98 -6.51
C THR A 55 -15.03 5.04 -5.05
N GLY A 56 -14.30 5.75 -4.19
CA GLY A 56 -14.57 5.78 -2.75
C GLY A 56 -14.27 4.47 -2.00
N ALA A 57 -13.81 3.42 -2.68
CA ALA A 57 -13.48 2.15 -2.04
C ALA A 57 -12.17 2.19 -1.22
N GLY A 58 -11.42 3.29 -1.22
CA GLY A 58 -10.14 3.37 -0.52
C GLY A 58 -8.96 2.76 -1.29
N LYS A 59 -9.07 2.64 -2.62
CA LYS A 59 -8.05 2.08 -3.51
C LYS A 59 -6.69 2.80 -3.42
N THR A 60 -6.69 4.10 -3.18
CA THR A 60 -5.47 4.90 -3.04
C THR A 60 -4.67 4.42 -1.83
N LEU A 61 -5.30 4.39 -0.65
CA LEU A 61 -4.64 3.89 0.56
C LEU A 61 -4.22 2.43 0.40
N ALA A 62 -5.05 1.60 -0.25
CA ALA A 62 -4.69 0.21 -0.56
C ALA A 62 -3.37 0.12 -1.34
N GLY A 63 -3.19 0.93 -2.39
CA GLY A 63 -1.98 0.93 -3.21
C GLY A 63 -0.74 1.46 -2.49
N PHE A 64 -0.90 2.40 -1.56
CA PHE A 64 0.23 2.98 -0.82
C PHE A 64 0.62 2.24 0.46
N LEU A 65 -0.28 1.44 1.03
CA LEU A 65 -0.05 0.74 2.29
C LEU A 65 1.21 -0.14 2.28
N PRO A 66 1.54 -0.90 1.22
CA PRO A 66 2.80 -1.66 1.17
C PRO A 66 4.04 -0.77 1.28
N SER A 67 4.07 0.35 0.55
CA SER A 67 5.19 1.29 0.57
C SER A 67 5.33 1.99 1.91
N LEU A 68 4.22 2.42 2.52
CA LEU A 68 4.22 3.09 3.83
C LEU A 68 4.67 2.13 4.93
N THR A 69 4.18 0.90 4.93
CA THR A 69 4.56 -0.11 5.94
C THR A 69 6.03 -0.52 5.79
N ALA A 70 6.53 -0.67 4.57
CA ALA A 70 7.94 -0.92 4.31
C ALA A 70 8.83 0.24 4.79
N LEU A 71 8.46 1.50 4.51
CA LEU A 71 9.16 2.69 5.01
C LEU A 71 9.19 2.75 6.54
N ALA A 72 8.05 2.48 7.18
CA ALA A 72 7.90 2.51 8.63
C ALA A 72 8.78 1.49 9.37
N GLN A 73 9.10 0.36 8.72
CA GLN A 73 9.98 -0.67 9.27
C GLN A 73 11.46 -0.40 9.02
N ARG A 74 11.81 0.59 8.18
CA ARG A 74 13.22 0.89 7.91
C ARG A 74 13.91 1.44 9.15
N PRO A 75 15.14 0.97 9.46
CA PRO A 75 15.92 1.53 10.54
C PRO A 75 16.22 3.00 10.25
N ARG A 76 16.16 3.82 11.30
CA ARG A 76 16.59 5.22 11.24
C ARG A 76 18.03 5.28 10.74
N ARG A 77 18.28 6.24 9.85
CA ARG A 77 19.60 6.52 9.31
C ARG A 77 20.54 6.94 10.45
N LYS A 78 21.74 6.36 10.52
CA LYS A 78 22.77 6.77 11.47
C LYS A 78 23.52 8.01 10.96
N ALA A 79 24.11 8.77 11.88
CA ALA A 79 24.98 9.89 11.51
C ALA A 79 26.13 9.36 10.63
N GLY A 80 26.39 10.01 9.49
CA GLY A 80 27.42 9.59 8.53
C GLY A 80 26.99 8.57 7.47
N GLU A 81 25.81 7.93 7.58
CA GLU A 81 25.31 7.06 6.52
C GLU A 81 24.94 7.87 5.27
N ALA A 82 25.20 7.31 4.08
CA ALA A 82 24.79 7.88 2.81
C ALA A 82 23.25 7.99 2.71
N TYR A 83 22.77 8.92 1.87
CA TYR A 83 21.34 9.06 1.61
C TYR A 83 20.79 7.81 0.91
N ARG A 84 19.62 7.33 1.35
CA ARG A 84 18.92 6.23 0.69
C ARG A 84 18.09 6.83 -0.46
N GLY A 85 18.31 6.35 -1.68
CA GLY A 85 17.59 6.80 -2.88
C GLY A 85 16.08 6.55 -2.82
N VAL A 86 15.41 6.72 -3.97
CA VAL A 86 13.94 6.58 -4.09
C VAL A 86 13.48 5.20 -3.61
N HIS A 87 12.54 5.17 -2.67
CA HIS A 87 11.89 3.93 -2.21
C HIS A 87 10.73 3.53 -3.11
N THR A 88 9.86 4.49 -3.43
CA THR A 88 8.58 4.27 -4.09
C THR A 88 8.40 5.30 -5.17
N LEU A 89 7.99 4.86 -6.36
CA LEU A 89 7.62 5.72 -7.47
C LEU A 89 6.12 5.58 -7.72
N TYR A 90 5.39 6.68 -7.56
CA TYR A 90 4.00 6.78 -7.96
C TYR A 90 3.92 7.42 -9.35
N ILE A 91 3.19 6.78 -10.26
CA ILE A 91 2.98 7.27 -11.63
C ILE A 91 1.49 7.54 -11.81
N SER A 92 1.18 8.75 -12.24
CA SER A 92 -0.19 9.19 -12.55
C SER A 92 -0.28 9.64 -14.00
N PRO A 93 -1.38 9.32 -14.72
CA PRO A 93 -1.62 9.89 -16.04
C PRO A 93 -1.97 11.39 -15.98
N LEU A 94 -2.26 11.93 -14.80
CA LEU A 94 -2.68 13.33 -14.59
C LEU A 94 -1.80 14.03 -13.55
N LYS A 95 -1.28 15.22 -13.91
CA LYS A 95 -0.52 16.08 -12.99
C LYS A 95 -1.34 16.50 -11.76
N ALA A 96 -2.61 16.85 -11.96
CA ALA A 96 -3.49 17.24 -10.85
C ALA A 96 -3.64 16.13 -9.81
N LEU A 97 -3.78 14.87 -10.25
CA LEU A 97 -3.86 13.73 -9.35
C LEU A 97 -2.53 13.46 -8.63
N ALA A 98 -1.39 13.66 -9.30
CA ALA A 98 -0.09 13.54 -8.63
C ALA A 98 0.06 14.56 -7.48
N VAL A 99 -0.34 15.81 -7.72
CA VAL A 99 -0.34 16.88 -6.70
C VAL A 99 -1.32 16.59 -5.57
N ASP A 100 -2.50 16.04 -5.88
CA ASP A 100 -3.48 15.65 -4.87
C ASP A 100 -2.94 14.56 -3.94
N ILE A 101 -2.28 13.53 -4.50
CA ILE A 101 -1.64 12.47 -3.73
C ILE A 101 -0.49 13.00 -2.86
N GLU A 102 0.35 13.91 -3.37
CA GLU A 102 1.44 14.52 -2.60
C GLU A 102 0.94 15.23 -1.33
N ARG A 103 -0.26 15.85 -1.39
CA ARG A 103 -0.82 16.63 -0.28
C ARG A 103 -1.60 15.79 0.72
N ASN A 104 -2.27 14.74 0.25
CA ASN A 104 -3.27 13.99 1.03
C ASN A 104 -2.79 12.63 1.53
N LEU A 105 -1.63 12.16 1.06
CA LEU A 105 -1.00 10.93 1.55
C LEU A 105 -0.23 11.17 2.84
#